data_AF-A0A2M8W5Q6-F1
#
_entry.id   AF-A0A2M8W5Q6-F1
#
_cell.length_a   1.000
_cell.length_b   1.000
_cell.length_c   1.000
_cell.angle_alpha   90.00
_cell.angle_beta   90.00
_cell.angle_gamma   90.00
#
_symmetry.space_group_name_H-M   'P 1'
#
loop_
_entity.id
_entity.type
_entity.pdbx_description
1 polymer ?
#
loop_
_entity_poly.entity_id
_entity_poly.type
_entity_poly.pdbx_seq_one_letter_code
_entity_poly.pdbx_strand_id
1 'polypeptide(L)'
;MSEQTALAQKIAMLTAPDSIDQTGARLISVGRDPEPLTAILREVDDTVLERSLAFVCGDTTVTIVAAGRRLRGIASVTPAKDADIIGQVISRDDPDGVQAAFDLLQELCGTADRLTVRSLPPEPFGKGGERGISATGLTELWGVTMEVIPKPPMEKFLSTNATAFLSVLHIRDGKIVSTAGNFKALQTIWKSQVDTFRKAHAKMVRGEEKAQLVCFEGAFDDGSSAAMALYENEVVLVAYQAKQYGEIQSSWQRIFT
;
A
#
# COMPACT_ATOMS: atom_id res chain seq x y z
N MET A 1 -6.99 23.27 0.07
CA MET A 1 -5.67 22.70 -0.31
C MET A 1 -5.30 23.18 -1.70
N SER A 2 -4.02 23.35 -2.00
CA SER A 2 -3.59 23.93 -3.29
C SER A 2 -3.48 22.87 -4.38
N GLU A 3 -3.88 23.21 -5.61
CA GLU A 3 -3.73 22.32 -6.79
C GLU A 3 -2.30 21.82 -6.99
N GLN A 4 -1.30 22.57 -6.55
CA GLN A 4 0.11 22.20 -6.62
C GLN A 4 0.44 20.95 -5.80
N THR A 5 -0.23 20.76 -4.66
CA THR A 5 -0.01 19.60 -3.78
C THR A 5 -0.56 18.32 -4.42
N ALA A 6 -1.75 18.39 -5.01
CA ALA A 6 -2.36 17.29 -5.75
C ALA A 6 -1.57 16.93 -7.02
N LEU A 7 -1.03 17.93 -7.72
CA LEU A 7 -0.20 17.72 -8.91
C LEU A 7 1.14 17.06 -8.56
N ALA A 8 1.83 17.53 -7.52
CA ALA A 8 3.09 16.95 -7.07
C ALA A 8 2.93 15.48 -6.66
N GLN A 9 1.82 15.13 -6.01
CA GLN A 9 1.49 13.75 -5.65
C GLN A 9 1.28 12.86 -6.88
N LYS A 10 0.54 13.34 -7.89
CA LYS A 10 0.36 12.59 -9.14
C LYS A 10 1.67 12.36 -9.87
N ILE A 11 2.55 13.37 -9.92
CA ILE A 11 3.87 13.23 -10.53
C ILE A 11 4.71 12.19 -9.77
N ALA A 12 4.72 12.24 -8.42
CA ALA A 12 5.43 11.24 -7.61
C ALA A 12 4.87 9.82 -7.79
N MET A 13 3.56 9.66 -7.97
CA MET A 13 2.94 8.37 -8.25
C MET A 13 3.27 7.84 -9.65
N LEU A 14 3.21 8.69 -10.68
CA LEU A 14 3.51 8.31 -12.06
C LEU A 14 5.00 8.03 -12.30
N THR A 15 5.88 8.55 -11.45
CA THR A 15 7.33 8.32 -11.51
C THR A 15 7.79 7.14 -10.66
N ALA A 16 6.91 6.57 -9.82
CA ALA A 16 7.22 5.36 -9.07
C ALA A 16 7.35 4.17 -10.04
N PRO A 17 8.35 3.29 -9.87
CA PRO A 17 8.49 2.11 -10.70
C PRO A 17 7.24 1.22 -10.56
N ASP A 18 6.57 0.96 -11.68
CA ASP A 18 5.45 0.02 -11.71
C ASP A 18 5.93 -1.37 -11.30
N SER A 19 5.41 -1.87 -10.18
CA SER A 19 5.65 -3.24 -9.76
C SER A 19 4.77 -4.16 -10.59
N ILE A 20 5.38 -5.05 -11.37
CA ILE A 20 4.69 -6.02 -12.23
C ILE A 20 4.73 -7.40 -11.56
N ASP A 21 3.63 -8.13 -11.59
CA ASP A 21 3.57 -9.49 -11.06
C ASP A 21 4.10 -10.54 -12.07
N GLN A 22 4.09 -11.82 -11.69
CA GLN A 22 4.55 -12.91 -12.57
C GLN A 22 3.69 -13.10 -13.82
N THR A 23 2.47 -12.55 -13.85
CA THR A 23 1.57 -12.64 -15.00
C THR A 23 1.77 -11.49 -15.98
N GLY A 24 2.51 -10.44 -15.60
CA GLY A 24 2.62 -9.20 -16.35
C GLY A 24 1.54 -8.16 -16.00
N ALA A 25 0.73 -8.41 -14.98
CA ALA A 25 -0.24 -7.44 -14.47
C ALA A 25 0.45 -6.44 -13.54
N ARG A 26 -0.06 -5.21 -13.50
CA ARG A 26 0.48 -4.18 -12.62
C ARG A 26 -0.06 -4.36 -11.21
N LEU A 27 0.81 -4.39 -10.22
CA LEU A 27 0.48 -4.52 -8.81
C LEU A 27 0.19 -3.13 -8.22
N ILE A 28 -1.03 -2.94 -7.73
CA ILE A 28 -1.53 -1.62 -7.26
C ILE A 28 -1.82 -1.57 -5.76
N SER A 29 -1.87 -2.73 -5.09
CA SER A 29 -1.87 -2.81 -3.61
C SER A 29 -1.19 -4.09 -3.15
N VAL A 30 -0.38 -3.98 -2.08
CA VAL A 30 0.28 -5.10 -1.40
C VAL A 30 0.16 -4.91 0.11
N GLY A 31 -0.29 -5.93 0.83
CA GLY A 31 -0.54 -5.86 2.27
C GLY A 31 -1.54 -4.76 2.63
N ARG A 32 -2.48 -4.46 1.73
CA ARG A 32 -3.45 -3.35 1.86
C ARG A 32 -2.81 -1.95 1.95
N ASP A 33 -1.66 -1.75 1.32
CA ASP A 33 -1.01 -0.44 1.17
C ASP A 33 -0.81 -0.08 -0.32
N PRO A 34 -1.59 0.85 -0.89
CA PRO A 34 -2.78 1.49 -0.28
C PRO A 34 -3.94 0.51 -0.11
N GLU A 35 -4.95 0.87 0.70
CA GLU A 35 -6.16 0.04 0.86
C GLU A 35 -6.79 -0.31 -0.50
N PRO A 36 -7.31 -1.54 -0.73
CA PRO A 36 -7.71 -2.00 -2.07
C PRO A 36 -8.71 -1.08 -2.78
N LEU A 37 -9.76 -0.60 -2.10
CA LEU A 37 -10.70 0.36 -2.69
C LEU A 37 -10.05 1.69 -3.06
N THR A 38 -9.08 2.15 -2.26
CA THR A 38 -8.30 3.34 -2.57
C THR A 38 -7.48 3.15 -3.83
N ALA A 39 -6.86 1.97 -3.99
CA ALA A 39 -6.12 1.60 -5.20
C ALA A 39 -7.04 1.59 -6.43
N ILE A 40 -8.22 0.97 -6.33
CA ILE A 40 -9.20 0.92 -7.42
C ILE A 40 -9.64 2.34 -7.83
N LEU A 41 -9.98 3.20 -6.88
CA LEU A 41 -10.41 4.57 -7.19
C LEU A 41 -9.29 5.41 -7.83
N ARG A 42 -8.03 5.16 -7.49
CA ARG A 42 -6.88 5.78 -8.17
C ARG A 42 -6.79 5.34 -9.63
N GLU A 43 -6.96 4.05 -9.91
CA GLU A 43 -6.99 3.56 -11.29
C GLU A 43 -8.14 4.18 -12.10
N VAL A 44 -9.31 4.36 -11.49
CA VAL A 44 -10.44 5.06 -12.12
C VAL A 44 -10.07 6.51 -12.40
N ASP A 45 -9.45 7.20 -11.45
CA ASP A 45 -9.04 8.61 -11.56
C ASP A 45 -7.96 8.83 -12.62
N ASP A 46 -7.05 7.88 -12.82
CA ASP A 46 -6.00 7.93 -13.85
C ASP A 46 -6.53 7.55 -15.25
N THR A 47 -7.70 6.93 -15.33
CA THR A 47 -8.30 6.49 -16.59
C THR A 47 -9.07 7.62 -17.29
N VAL A 48 -8.41 8.28 -18.25
CA VAL A 48 -9.00 9.37 -19.05
C VAL A 48 -9.83 8.86 -20.23
N LEU A 49 -9.31 7.88 -20.98
CA LEU A 49 -10.01 7.26 -22.11
C LEU A 49 -10.82 6.06 -21.63
N GLU A 50 -11.92 5.75 -22.32
CA GLU A 50 -12.75 4.60 -21.95
C GLU A 50 -11.94 3.30 -22.01
N ARG A 51 -11.95 2.56 -20.90
CA ARG A 51 -11.26 1.28 -20.73
C ARG A 51 -12.07 0.38 -19.80
N SER A 52 -11.97 -0.93 -20.06
CA SER A 52 -12.31 -1.94 -19.07
C SER A 52 -11.08 -2.20 -18.21
N LEU A 53 -11.22 -2.10 -16.89
CA LEU A 53 -10.14 -2.33 -15.93
C LEU A 53 -10.43 -3.65 -15.22
N ALA A 54 -9.58 -4.65 -15.43
CA ALA A 54 -9.69 -5.95 -14.80
C ALA A 54 -8.78 -6.01 -13.56
N PHE A 55 -9.39 -6.07 -12.39
CA PHE A 55 -8.75 -6.16 -11.08
C PHE A 55 -8.72 -7.61 -10.63
N VAL A 56 -7.54 -8.13 -10.25
CA VAL A 56 -7.41 -9.50 -9.73
C VAL A 56 -7.05 -9.47 -8.25
N CYS A 57 -7.91 -10.08 -7.45
CA CYS A 57 -7.82 -10.26 -5.99
C CYS A 57 -7.92 -11.76 -5.67
N GLY A 58 -6.77 -12.43 -5.49
CA GLY A 58 -6.76 -13.88 -5.26
C GLY A 58 -7.25 -14.65 -6.49
N ASP A 59 -8.35 -15.39 -6.35
CA ASP A 59 -9.03 -16.13 -7.43
C ASP A 59 -10.14 -15.34 -8.11
N THR A 60 -10.44 -14.13 -7.62
CA THR A 60 -11.52 -13.29 -8.12
C THR A 60 -10.99 -12.20 -9.04
N THR A 61 -11.64 -12.04 -10.18
CA THR A 61 -11.42 -10.95 -11.14
C THR A 61 -12.67 -10.08 -11.22
N VAL A 62 -12.51 -8.79 -10.92
CA VAL A 62 -13.57 -7.78 -11.07
C VAL A 62 -13.23 -6.90 -12.25
N THR A 63 -14.13 -6.81 -13.23
CA THR A 63 -13.97 -5.91 -14.37
C THR A 63 -14.91 -4.73 -14.21
N ILE A 64 -14.36 -3.52 -14.21
CA ILE A 64 -15.13 -2.28 -14.17
C ILE A 64 -14.90 -1.48 -15.45
N VAL A 65 -15.85 -0.62 -15.80
CA VAL A 65 -15.72 0.31 -16.92
C VAL A 65 -15.46 1.70 -16.38
N ALA A 66 -14.34 2.29 -16.81
CA ALA A 66 -13.96 3.65 -16.42
C ALA A 66 -13.71 4.51 -17.65
N ALA A 67 -14.13 5.78 -17.59
CA ALA A 67 -13.92 6.77 -18.65
C ALA A 67 -13.94 8.18 -18.08
N GLY A 68 -13.08 9.07 -18.59
CA GLY A 68 -13.08 10.48 -18.19
C GLY A 68 -12.86 10.68 -16.70
N ARG A 69 -12.09 9.80 -16.06
CA ARG A 69 -11.81 9.80 -14.61
C ARG A 69 -13.02 9.45 -13.75
N ARG A 70 -13.97 8.69 -14.32
CA ARG A 70 -15.24 8.29 -13.71
C ARG A 70 -15.43 6.79 -13.80
N LEU A 71 -16.01 6.21 -12.75
CA LEU A 71 -16.52 4.85 -12.75
C LEU A 71 -17.90 4.85 -13.40
N ARG A 72 -18.05 4.10 -14.49
CA ARG A 72 -19.35 3.92 -15.16
C ARG A 72 -20.13 2.76 -14.56
N GLY A 73 -19.46 1.68 -14.15
CA GLY A 73 -20.10 0.55 -13.49
C GLY A 73 -19.21 -0.68 -13.43
N ILE A 74 -19.74 -1.76 -12.85
CA ILE A 74 -19.07 -3.07 -12.74
C ILE A 74 -19.59 -3.93 -13.89
N ALA A 75 -18.73 -4.26 -14.86
CA ALA A 75 -19.12 -5.03 -16.03
C ALA A 75 -19.33 -6.51 -15.71
N SER A 76 -18.39 -7.10 -14.98
CA SER A 76 -18.42 -8.53 -14.67
C SER A 76 -17.57 -8.87 -13.45
N VAL A 77 -17.89 -10.00 -12.83
CA VAL A 77 -17.09 -10.63 -11.79
C VAL A 77 -16.85 -12.09 -12.20
N THR A 78 -15.63 -12.58 -12.02
CA THR A 78 -15.25 -13.98 -12.26
C THR A 78 -14.55 -14.54 -11.02
N PRO A 79 -14.97 -15.69 -10.46
CA PRO A 79 -16.15 -16.47 -10.81
C PRO A 79 -17.45 -15.66 -10.74
N ALA A 80 -18.46 -16.06 -11.51
CA ALA A 80 -19.70 -15.31 -11.60
C ALA A 80 -20.37 -15.16 -10.22
N LYS A 81 -20.81 -13.94 -9.92
CA LYS A 81 -21.56 -13.56 -8.72
C LYS A 81 -22.90 -12.99 -9.17
N ASP A 82 -23.94 -13.31 -8.40
CA ASP A 82 -25.28 -12.78 -8.64
C ASP A 82 -25.46 -11.54 -7.77
N ALA A 83 -25.29 -10.36 -8.38
CA ALA A 83 -25.48 -9.07 -7.73
C ALA A 83 -26.09 -8.11 -8.73
N ASP A 84 -27.22 -7.50 -8.37
CA ASP A 84 -28.04 -6.68 -9.26
C ASP A 84 -27.31 -5.47 -9.85
N ILE A 85 -26.25 -5.01 -9.18
CA ILE A 85 -25.42 -3.88 -9.64
C ILE A 85 -24.45 -4.25 -10.79
N ILE A 86 -24.20 -5.54 -11.02
CA ILE A 86 -23.35 -6.00 -12.12
C ILE A 86 -24.07 -5.77 -13.45
N GLY A 87 -23.36 -5.18 -14.41
CA GLY A 87 -23.92 -4.78 -15.70
C GLY A 87 -24.69 -3.46 -15.68
N GLN A 88 -24.88 -2.84 -14.50
CA GLN A 88 -25.63 -1.59 -14.36
C GLN A 88 -24.72 -0.38 -14.36
N VAL A 89 -25.25 0.73 -14.87
CA VAL A 89 -24.56 2.01 -14.83
C VAL A 89 -24.78 2.67 -13.49
N ILE A 90 -23.68 3.09 -12.87
CA ILE A 90 -23.69 3.81 -11.61
C ILE A 90 -24.04 5.27 -11.87
N SER A 91 -25.09 5.75 -11.22
CA SER A 91 -25.57 7.14 -11.30
C SER A 91 -25.62 7.76 -9.91
N ARG A 92 -25.31 9.06 -9.82
CA ARG A 92 -25.43 9.81 -8.57
C ARG A 92 -26.89 9.95 -8.10
N ASP A 93 -27.83 9.86 -9.04
CA ASP A 93 -29.26 9.93 -8.77
C ASP A 93 -29.84 8.60 -8.24
N ASP A 94 -29.02 7.55 -8.15
CA ASP A 94 -29.36 6.24 -7.62
C ASP A 94 -28.43 5.89 -6.43
N PRO A 95 -28.72 6.39 -5.22
CA PRO A 95 -27.89 6.14 -4.03
C PRO A 95 -27.79 4.65 -3.68
N ASP A 96 -28.85 3.88 -3.91
CA ASP A 96 -28.88 2.45 -3.60
C ASP A 96 -27.94 1.69 -4.54
N GLY A 97 -27.94 2.01 -5.83
CA GLY A 97 -26.97 1.47 -6.79
C GLY A 97 -25.52 1.84 -6.47
N VAL A 98 -25.27 3.09 -6.02
CA VAL A 98 -23.93 3.53 -5.59
C VAL A 98 -23.45 2.75 -4.37
N GLN A 99 -24.33 2.52 -3.39
CA GLN A 99 -24.01 1.75 -2.19
C GLN A 99 -23.78 0.27 -2.52
N ALA A 100 -24.64 -0.33 -3.37
CA ALA A 100 -24.48 -1.71 -3.80
C ALA A 100 -23.15 -1.94 -4.53
N ALA A 101 -22.69 -0.98 -5.33
CA ALA A 101 -21.38 -1.05 -5.97
C ALA A 101 -20.23 -1.02 -4.96
N PHE A 102 -20.34 -0.16 -3.93
CA PHE A 102 -19.36 -0.11 -2.85
C PHE A 102 -19.31 -1.43 -2.08
N ASP A 103 -20.46 -1.93 -1.65
CA ASP A 103 -20.55 -3.16 -0.85
C ASP A 103 -19.98 -4.34 -1.62
N LEU A 104 -20.28 -4.45 -2.92
CA LEU A 104 -19.73 -5.50 -3.77
C LEU A 104 -18.20 -5.40 -3.91
N LEU A 105 -17.66 -4.21 -4.18
CA LEU A 105 -16.21 -4.03 -4.30
C LEU A 105 -15.49 -4.26 -2.96
N GLN A 106 -16.10 -3.84 -1.85
CA GLN A 106 -15.57 -4.06 -0.50
C GLN A 106 -15.59 -5.55 -0.13
N GLU A 107 -16.66 -6.28 -0.46
CA GLU A 107 -16.75 -7.73 -0.26
C GLU A 107 -15.66 -8.47 -1.05
N LEU A 108 -15.51 -8.15 -2.33
CA LEU A 108 -14.64 -8.90 -3.23
C LEU A 108 -13.16 -8.52 -3.09
N CYS A 109 -12.87 -7.25 -2.84
CA CYS A 109 -11.51 -6.72 -2.89
C CYS A 109 -11.02 -6.16 -1.56
N GLY A 110 -11.92 -5.80 -0.64
CA GLY A 110 -11.59 -4.97 0.53
C GLY A 110 -10.62 -5.61 1.53
N THR A 111 -10.48 -6.94 1.51
CA THR A 111 -9.51 -7.67 2.35
C THR A 111 -8.36 -8.28 1.56
N ALA A 112 -8.24 -7.97 0.27
CA ALA A 112 -7.21 -8.54 -0.58
C ALA A 112 -5.81 -8.08 -0.15
N ASP A 113 -4.97 -9.04 0.23
CA ASP A 113 -3.56 -8.78 0.54
C ASP A 113 -2.75 -8.37 -0.70
N ARG A 114 -3.23 -8.73 -1.90
CA ARG A 114 -2.61 -8.36 -3.16
C ARG A 114 -3.69 -8.04 -4.17
N LEU A 115 -3.55 -6.90 -4.83
CA LEU A 115 -4.44 -6.46 -5.90
C LEU A 115 -3.63 -6.03 -7.11
N THR A 116 -3.97 -6.59 -8.27
CA THR A 116 -3.37 -6.22 -9.56
C THR A 116 -4.42 -5.66 -10.49
N VAL A 117 -4.00 -4.92 -11.52
CA VAL A 117 -4.87 -4.36 -12.55
C VAL A 117 -4.30 -4.62 -13.95
N ARG A 118 -5.21 -4.85 -14.90
CA ARG A 118 -4.95 -4.81 -16.33
C ARG A 118 -5.92 -3.86 -17.01
N SER A 119 -5.38 -3.00 -17.88
CA SER A 119 -6.20 -2.18 -18.77
C SER A 119 -6.52 -2.96 -20.04
N LEU A 120 -7.80 -3.14 -20.33
CA LEU A 120 -8.34 -3.85 -21.48
C LEU A 120 -8.97 -2.85 -22.47
N PRO A 121 -9.22 -3.26 -23.72
CA PRO A 121 -10.03 -2.48 -24.64
C PRO A 121 -11.40 -2.12 -24.03
N PRO A 122 -12.00 -0.99 -24.41
CA PRO A 122 -13.34 -0.63 -23.97
C PRO A 122 -14.36 -1.65 -24.47
N GLU A 123 -15.34 -1.97 -23.62
CA GLU A 123 -16.50 -2.77 -23.97
C GLU A 123 -17.77 -1.92 -23.95
N PRO A 124 -18.76 -2.20 -24.81
CA PRO A 124 -20.04 -1.49 -24.78
C PRO A 124 -20.68 -1.59 -23.38
N PHE A 125 -20.91 -0.45 -22.73
CA PHE A 125 -21.49 -0.39 -21.40
C PHE A 125 -22.45 0.78 -21.29
N GLY A 126 -23.69 0.52 -20.86
CA GLY A 126 -24.74 1.53 -20.72
C GLY A 126 -25.11 2.25 -22.01
N LYS A 127 -25.72 3.43 -21.87
CA LYS A 127 -26.05 4.35 -22.97
C LYS A 127 -25.04 5.50 -23.01
N GLY A 128 -24.69 5.98 -24.21
CA GLY A 128 -23.62 6.97 -24.43
C GLY A 128 -23.75 8.34 -23.74
N GLY A 129 -24.88 8.62 -23.07
CA GLY A 129 -25.07 9.82 -22.24
C GLY A 129 -24.72 9.64 -20.77
N GLU A 130 -24.55 8.40 -20.30
CA GLU A 130 -24.39 8.09 -18.88
C GLU A 130 -22.91 8.15 -18.49
N ARG A 131 -22.57 9.19 -17.72
CA ARG A 131 -21.18 9.61 -17.47
C ARG A 131 -20.50 8.85 -16.33
N GLY A 132 -21.25 8.12 -15.51
CA GLY A 132 -20.72 7.56 -14.26
C GLY A 132 -20.43 8.63 -13.20
N ILE A 133 -19.76 8.24 -12.12
CA ILE A 133 -19.37 9.12 -11.00
C ILE A 133 -17.85 9.28 -10.98
N SER A 134 -17.35 10.50 -10.78
CA SER A 134 -15.90 10.73 -10.65
C SER A 134 -15.32 9.99 -9.47
N ALA A 135 -14.06 9.57 -9.57
CA ALA A 135 -13.35 8.94 -8.45
C ALA A 135 -13.41 9.81 -7.19
N THR A 136 -13.25 11.13 -7.34
CA THR A 136 -13.42 12.11 -6.24
C THR A 136 -14.84 12.18 -5.68
N GLY A 137 -15.87 12.01 -6.52
CA GLY A 137 -17.25 11.95 -6.04
C GLY A 137 -17.52 10.66 -5.26
N LEU A 138 -16.93 9.55 -5.71
CA LEU A 138 -17.01 8.27 -5.02
C LEU A 138 -16.25 8.27 -3.70
N THR A 139 -15.11 8.97 -3.58
CA THR A 139 -14.43 9.11 -2.29
C THR A 139 -15.31 9.78 -1.23
N GLU A 140 -16.08 10.80 -1.63
CA GLU A 140 -17.00 11.49 -0.72
C GLU A 140 -18.18 10.59 -0.34
N LEU A 141 -18.77 9.90 -1.32
CA LEU A 141 -19.94 9.05 -1.09
C LEU A 141 -19.62 7.79 -0.28
N TRP A 142 -18.43 7.21 -0.50
CA TRP A 142 -18.00 5.96 0.14
C TRP A 142 -17.15 6.18 1.41
N GLY A 143 -16.78 7.44 1.72
CA GLY A 143 -15.89 7.75 2.84
C GLY A 143 -14.46 7.20 2.68
N VAL A 144 -14.02 6.95 1.44
CA VAL A 144 -12.68 6.43 1.12
C VAL A 144 -11.72 7.58 0.90
N THR A 145 -10.51 7.51 1.46
CA THR A 145 -9.49 8.56 1.27
C THR A 145 -8.53 8.16 0.15
N MET A 146 -8.57 8.86 -1.00
CA MET A 146 -7.63 8.63 -2.10
C MET A 146 -6.23 9.23 -1.86
N GLU A 147 -6.14 10.23 -0.98
CA GLU A 147 -4.88 10.83 -0.57
C GLU A 147 -4.21 9.96 0.51
N VAL A 148 -3.39 9.01 0.10
CA VAL A 148 -2.36 8.46 0.98
C VAL A 148 -1.24 9.46 0.93
N ILE A 149 -1.09 10.29 1.97
CA ILE A 149 0.19 10.94 2.26
C ILE A 149 1.22 9.80 2.19
N PRO A 150 2.13 9.79 1.20
CA PRO A 150 3.06 8.69 1.05
C PRO A 150 3.77 8.53 2.39
N LYS A 151 3.58 7.37 3.02
CA LYS A 151 4.24 7.12 4.30
C LYS A 151 5.73 7.35 4.09
N PRO A 152 6.41 8.07 4.99
CA PRO A 152 7.85 8.13 5.00
C PRO A 152 8.43 6.71 4.85
N PRO A 153 9.54 6.51 4.12
CA PRO A 153 10.06 5.19 3.81
C PRO A 153 10.17 4.24 5.03
N MET A 154 10.56 4.77 6.19
CA MET A 154 10.63 4.00 7.43
C MET A 154 9.26 3.56 7.94
N GLU A 155 8.26 4.43 7.91
CA GLU A 155 6.88 4.07 8.30
C GLU A 155 6.28 3.04 7.33
N LYS A 156 6.59 3.15 6.04
CA LYS A 156 6.22 2.14 5.04
C LYS A 156 6.86 0.79 5.32
N PHE A 157 8.15 0.77 5.66
CA PHE A 157 8.86 -0.45 6.06
C PHE A 157 8.25 -1.09 7.32
N LEU A 158 7.93 -0.28 8.33
CA LEU A 158 7.29 -0.73 9.55
C LEU A 158 5.92 -1.34 9.29
N SER A 159 5.05 -0.67 8.53
CA SER A 159 3.71 -1.19 8.25
C SER A 159 3.73 -2.43 7.35
N THR A 160 4.61 -2.47 6.35
CA THR A 160 4.72 -3.61 5.42
C THR A 160 5.11 -4.91 6.13
N ASN A 161 5.94 -4.81 7.18
CA ASN A 161 6.50 -5.96 7.88
C ASN A 161 5.90 -6.16 9.29
N ALA A 162 4.79 -5.49 9.60
CA ALA A 162 4.22 -5.47 10.96
C ALA A 162 3.94 -6.87 11.52
N THR A 163 3.49 -7.82 10.67
CA THR A 163 3.22 -9.21 11.04
C THR A 163 4.48 -10.07 11.23
N ALA A 164 5.62 -9.63 10.67
CA ALA A 164 6.91 -10.27 10.85
C ALA A 164 7.64 -9.80 12.12
N PHE A 165 7.21 -8.69 12.70
CA PHE A 165 7.83 -8.14 13.90
C PHE A 165 7.15 -8.66 15.16
N LEU A 166 7.95 -9.28 16.02
CA LEU A 166 7.56 -9.66 17.38
C LEU A 166 7.56 -8.44 18.31
N SER A 167 8.46 -7.49 18.07
CA SER A 167 8.59 -6.27 18.86
C SER A 167 9.23 -5.17 18.03
N VAL A 168 8.88 -3.91 18.32
CA VAL A 168 9.36 -2.72 17.61
C VAL A 168 9.71 -1.63 18.61
N LEU A 169 10.82 -0.95 18.36
CA LEU A 169 11.22 0.31 18.97
C LEU A 169 11.62 1.27 17.86
N HIS A 170 10.81 2.30 17.62
CA HIS A 170 11.05 3.30 16.59
C HIS A 170 11.41 4.63 17.24
N ILE A 171 12.52 5.21 16.80
CA ILE A 171 13.07 6.47 17.27
C ILE A 171 13.31 7.39 16.08
N ARG A 172 12.86 8.64 16.19
CA ARG A 172 13.08 9.73 15.23
C ARG A 172 13.61 10.93 15.98
N ASP A 173 14.69 11.51 15.49
CA ASP A 173 15.36 12.67 16.12
C ASP A 173 15.67 12.45 17.62
N GLY A 174 16.06 11.22 17.97
CA GLY A 174 16.39 10.83 19.34
C GLY A 174 15.19 10.67 20.29
N LYS A 175 13.96 10.81 19.80
CA LYS A 175 12.73 10.60 20.56
C LYS A 175 12.06 9.30 20.15
N ILE A 176 11.53 8.56 21.12
CA ILE A 176 10.72 7.36 20.85
C ILE A 176 9.42 7.80 20.18
N VAL A 177 9.19 7.32 18.96
CA VAL A 177 7.97 7.58 18.17
C VAL A 177 6.93 6.51 18.42
N SER A 178 7.34 5.24 18.39
CA SER A 178 6.43 4.12 18.60
C SER A 178 7.14 2.92 19.23
N THR A 179 6.37 2.11 19.95
CA THR A 179 6.83 0.85 20.56
C THR A 179 5.75 -0.23 20.42
N ALA A 180 6.18 -1.49 20.28
CA ALA A 180 5.30 -2.65 20.25
C ALA A 180 6.00 -3.89 20.83
N GLY A 181 5.22 -4.82 21.39
CA GLY A 181 5.72 -6.08 21.94
C GLY A 181 6.61 -5.90 23.17
N ASN A 182 7.66 -6.72 23.28
CA ASN A 182 8.61 -6.73 24.39
C ASN A 182 9.64 -5.59 24.28
N PHE A 183 9.15 -4.37 24.48
CA PHE A 183 9.97 -3.15 24.47
C PHE A 183 11.16 -3.20 25.44
N LYS A 184 11.03 -3.86 26.60
CA LYS A 184 12.09 -3.92 27.61
C LYS A 184 13.34 -4.63 27.07
N ALA A 185 13.15 -5.71 26.31
CA ALA A 185 14.26 -6.44 25.71
C ALA A 185 14.97 -5.60 24.63
N LEU A 186 14.19 -4.90 23.78
CA LEU A 186 14.73 -3.96 22.79
C LEU A 186 15.46 -2.77 23.44
N GLN A 187 14.97 -2.26 24.56
CA GLN A 187 15.61 -1.18 25.29
C GLN A 187 16.98 -1.59 25.87
N THR A 188 17.14 -2.86 26.28
CA THR A 188 18.43 -3.40 26.71
C THR A 188 19.43 -3.41 25.56
N ILE A 189 19.03 -3.90 24.38
CA ILE A 189 19.87 -3.88 23.17
C ILE A 189 20.21 -2.44 22.78
N TRP A 190 19.24 -1.52 22.86
CA TRP A 190 19.46 -0.10 22.58
C TRP A 190 20.59 0.50 23.43
N LYS A 191 20.50 0.34 24.75
CA LYS A 191 21.46 0.91 25.70
C LYS A 191 22.84 0.26 25.65
N SER A 192 22.91 -1.04 25.33
CA SER A 192 24.17 -1.79 25.37
C SER A 192 24.94 -1.74 24.05
N GLN A 193 24.24 -1.89 22.93
CA GLN A 193 24.86 -2.14 21.63
C GLN A 193 24.62 -1.01 20.64
N VAL A 194 23.39 -0.47 20.56
CA VAL A 194 23.01 0.49 19.52
C VAL A 194 23.70 1.85 19.70
N ASP A 195 23.70 2.42 20.90
CA ASP A 195 24.37 3.71 21.14
C ASP A 195 25.89 3.64 20.88
N THR A 196 26.51 2.53 21.27
CA THR A 196 27.93 2.27 21.03
C THR A 196 28.21 2.11 19.54
N PHE A 197 27.36 1.35 18.84
CA PHE A 197 27.46 1.17 17.40
C PHE A 197 27.30 2.49 16.65
N ARG A 198 26.29 3.31 16.96
CA ARG A 198 26.09 4.62 16.30
C ARG A 198 27.29 5.54 16.49
N LYS A 199 27.86 5.60 17.69
CA LYS A 199 29.07 6.39 17.97
C LYS A 199 30.30 5.90 17.20
N ALA A 200 30.43 4.60 16.98
CA ALA A 200 31.51 4.02 16.18
C ALA A 200 31.28 4.24 14.67
N HIS A 201 30.05 4.04 14.22
CA HIS A 201 29.61 4.15 12.83
C HIS A 201 29.70 5.59 12.32
N ALA A 202 29.26 6.58 13.09
CA ALA A 202 29.40 8.01 12.76
C ALA A 202 30.87 8.45 12.58
N LYS A 203 31.84 7.72 13.16
CA LYS A 203 33.27 7.99 12.95
C LYS A 203 33.81 7.35 11.66
N MET A 204 33.16 6.32 11.14
CA MET A 204 33.61 5.54 9.99
C MET A 204 32.94 5.98 8.67
N VAL A 205 31.71 6.49 8.71
CA VAL A 205 31.00 6.92 7.51
C VAL A 205 31.52 8.29 7.05
N ARG A 206 32.19 8.31 5.91
CA ARG A 206 32.54 9.53 5.15
C ARG A 206 31.64 9.61 3.92
N GLY A 207 30.48 10.23 4.02
CA GLY A 207 29.53 10.39 2.89
C GLY A 207 28.06 10.46 3.34
N GLU A 208 27.15 10.51 2.37
CA GLU A 208 25.70 10.45 2.61
C GLU A 208 25.31 9.14 3.31
N GLU A 209 24.54 9.24 4.42
CA GLU A 209 24.01 8.08 5.13
C GLU A 209 23.00 7.34 4.25
N LYS A 210 23.46 6.31 3.54
CA LYS A 210 22.58 5.37 2.86
C LYS A 210 21.76 4.58 3.88
N ALA A 211 20.56 4.18 3.49
CA ALA A 211 19.71 3.31 4.28
C ALA A 211 20.44 1.98 4.62
N GLN A 212 20.47 1.59 5.88
CA GLN A 212 21.10 0.35 6.34
C GLN A 212 20.17 -0.52 7.17
N LEU A 213 20.24 -1.83 6.94
CA LEU A 213 19.61 -2.84 7.78
C LEU A 213 20.71 -3.74 8.35
N VAL A 214 20.93 -3.64 9.67
CA VAL A 214 21.94 -4.39 10.41
C VAL A 214 21.27 -5.49 11.20
N CYS A 215 21.64 -6.75 10.95
CA CYS A 215 21.14 -7.90 11.70
C CYS A 215 22.01 -8.17 12.94
N PHE A 216 21.35 -8.49 14.05
CA PHE A 216 21.97 -9.05 15.25
C PHE A 216 21.48 -10.49 15.41
N GLU A 217 22.28 -11.44 14.95
CA GLU A 217 22.00 -12.86 15.12
C GLU A 217 22.10 -13.24 16.61
N GLY A 218 21.17 -14.09 17.07
CA GLY A 218 21.18 -14.60 18.45
C GLY A 218 20.98 -13.54 19.53
N ALA A 219 20.31 -12.42 19.20
CA ALA A 219 20.10 -11.32 20.13
C ALA A 219 19.23 -11.68 21.35
N PHE A 220 18.48 -12.79 21.28
CA PHE A 220 17.61 -13.26 22.33
C PHE A 220 17.80 -14.75 22.60
N ASP A 221 17.66 -15.15 23.86
CA ASP A 221 17.84 -16.54 24.32
C ASP A 221 16.74 -17.50 23.82
N ASP A 222 15.64 -16.97 23.30
CA ASP A 222 14.50 -17.72 22.76
C ASP A 222 14.66 -18.11 21.27
N GLY A 223 15.81 -17.80 20.67
CA GLY A 223 16.09 -18.06 19.26
C GLY A 223 15.50 -17.04 18.29
N SER A 224 14.85 -15.98 18.79
CA SER A 224 14.50 -14.81 17.96
C SER A 224 15.73 -13.94 17.70
N SER A 225 15.68 -13.15 16.62
CA SER A 225 16.77 -12.27 16.20
C SER A 225 16.34 -10.81 16.28
N ALA A 226 17.32 -9.90 16.36
CA ALA A 226 17.06 -8.47 16.29
C ALA A 226 17.65 -7.88 15.00
N ALA A 227 17.07 -6.80 14.52
CA ALA A 227 17.66 -6.01 13.45
C ALA A 227 17.46 -4.53 13.75
N MET A 228 18.44 -3.75 13.31
CA MET A 228 18.38 -2.29 13.34
C MET A 228 18.32 -1.75 11.93
N ALA A 229 17.25 -1.02 11.64
CA ALA A 229 17.08 -0.22 10.44
C ALA A 229 17.50 1.23 10.72
N LEU A 230 18.31 1.79 9.83
CA LEU A 230 18.82 3.16 9.88
C LEU A 230 18.49 3.86 8.57
N TYR A 231 17.85 5.02 8.65
CA TYR A 231 17.62 5.89 7.51
C TYR A 231 17.44 7.33 7.99
N GLU A 232 18.27 8.25 7.50
CA GLU A 232 18.31 9.64 7.96
C GLU A 232 18.39 9.71 9.51
N ASN A 233 17.52 10.50 10.14
CA ASN A 233 17.46 10.63 11.60
C ASN A 233 16.60 9.55 12.28
N GLU A 234 16.17 8.52 11.54
CA GLU A 234 15.33 7.45 12.04
C GLU A 234 16.15 6.20 12.36
N VAL A 235 15.83 5.61 13.53
CA VAL A 235 16.34 4.31 13.93
C VAL A 235 15.16 3.45 14.36
N VAL A 236 15.10 2.25 13.80
CA VAL A 236 14.16 1.23 14.25
C VAL A 236 14.96 0.03 14.73
N LEU A 237 14.65 -0.44 15.93
CA LEU A 237 15.08 -1.75 16.40
C LEU A 237 13.87 -2.69 16.42
N VAL A 238 13.97 -3.82 15.73
CA VAL A 238 12.91 -4.83 15.65
C VAL A 238 13.41 -6.17 16.16
N ALA A 239 12.52 -6.94 16.79
CA ALA A 239 12.70 -8.36 17.04
C ALA A 239 11.82 -9.16 16.08
N TYR A 240 12.33 -10.27 15.54
CA TYR A 240 11.62 -11.09 14.55
C TYR A 240 12.08 -12.55 14.61
N GLN A 241 11.33 -13.46 14.00
CA GLN A 241 11.74 -14.86 13.87
C GLN A 241 12.77 -14.99 12.75
N ALA A 242 13.88 -15.71 12.97
CA ALA A 242 14.99 -15.81 12.00
C ALA A 242 14.54 -16.16 10.57
N LYS A 243 13.53 -17.03 10.42
CA LYS A 243 12.95 -17.43 9.12
C LYS A 243 12.37 -16.27 8.30
N GLN A 244 11.97 -15.17 8.95
CA GLN A 244 11.38 -13.99 8.30
C GLN A 244 12.43 -12.99 7.80
N TYR A 245 13.73 -13.22 8.06
CA TYR A 245 14.79 -12.30 7.66
C TYR A 245 14.80 -12.02 6.15
N GLY A 246 14.62 -13.07 5.32
CA GLY A 246 14.63 -12.93 3.86
C GLY A 246 13.53 -11.99 3.36
N GLU A 247 12.33 -12.07 3.93
CA GLU A 247 11.21 -11.19 3.60
C GLU A 247 11.48 -9.75 4.04
N ILE A 248 11.99 -9.56 5.26
CA ILE A 248 12.34 -8.25 5.82
C ILE A 248 13.44 -7.57 4.98
N GLN A 249 14.50 -8.31 4.63
CA GLN A 249 15.61 -7.81 3.82
C GLN A 249 15.15 -7.44 2.40
N SER A 250 14.33 -8.29 1.78
CA SER A 250 13.77 -8.01 0.45
C SER A 250 12.87 -6.76 0.47
N SER A 251 12.07 -6.62 1.53
CA SER A 251 11.22 -5.45 1.76
C SER A 251 12.04 -4.17 1.93
N TRP A 252 13.13 -4.23 2.71
CA TRP A 252 14.07 -3.12 2.88
C TRP A 252 14.68 -2.66 1.56
N GLN A 253 15.22 -3.60 0.78
CA GLN A 253 15.84 -3.28 -0.51
C GLN A 253 14.84 -2.61 -1.47
N ARG A 254 13.61 -3.13 -1.55
CA ARG A 254 12.56 -2.56 -2.40
C ARG A 254 12.16 -1.13 -2.02
N ILE A 255 12.26 -0.76 -0.75
CA ILE A 255 11.81 0.56 -0.26
C ILE A 255 12.91 1.61 -0.36
N PHE A 256 14.17 1.21 -0.15
CA PHE A 256 15.29 2.15 0.04
C PHE A 256 16.40 2.06 -1.04
N THR A 257 16.24 1.21 -2.06
CA THR A 257 17.18 1.05 -3.17
C THR A 257 16.47 1.31 -4.49
#